data_AF-A0A3P0X7J8-F1
#
_entry.id   AF-A0A3P0X7J8-F1
#
_cell.length_a   1.000
_cell.length_b   1.000
_cell.length_c   1.000
_cell.angle_alpha   90.00
_cell.angle_beta   90.00
_cell.angle_gamma   90.00
#
_symmetry.space_group_name_H-M   'P 1'
#
loop_
_entity.id
_entity.type
_entity.pdbx_description
1 polymer ?
#
loop_
_entity_poly.entity_id
_entity_poly.type
_entity_poly.pdbx_seq_one_letter_code
_entity_poly.pdbx_strand_id
1 'polypeptide(L)'
;MVWDVSFTCDICGKAKGEANHWWMAAVGSVPCFEADGIDDLLREQRFTLMRWSRADSQNPDMYHLCGQGCAMQAMERFMTEGSLESR
;
A
#
# COMPACT_ATOMS: atom_id res chain seq x y z
N MET A 1 27.25 -3.02 -11.48
CA MET A 1 26.55 -3.98 -10.61
C MET A 1 25.14 -3.45 -10.39
N VAL A 2 24.15 -3.96 -11.13
CA VAL A 2 22.73 -3.72 -10.82
C VAL A 2 22.38 -4.74 -9.76
N TRP A 3 22.08 -4.27 -8.56
CA TRP A 3 21.66 -5.12 -7.46
C TRP A 3 20.23 -5.52 -7.81
N ASP A 4 19.98 -6.81 -7.91
CA ASP A 4 18.63 -7.33 -8.13
C ASP A 4 17.85 -7.06 -6.84
N VAL A 5 17.18 -5.90 -6.78
CA VAL A 5 16.33 -5.56 -5.64
C VAL A 5 15.13 -6.49 -5.71
N SER A 6 15.19 -7.55 -4.91
CA SER A 6 14.10 -8.50 -4.76
C SER A 6 12.99 -7.85 -3.92
N PHE A 7 11.87 -7.51 -4.55
CA PHE A 7 10.68 -7.05 -3.83
C PHE A 7 9.87 -8.25 -3.33
N THR A 8 9.34 -8.15 -2.11
CA THR A 8 8.50 -9.19 -1.48
C THR A 8 7.10 -8.65 -1.27
N CYS A 9 6.07 -9.48 -1.41
CA CYS A 9 4.70 -9.09 -1.12
C CYS A 9 4.50 -8.92 0.40
N ASP A 10 4.00 -7.78 0.85
CA ASP A 10 3.78 -7.51 2.29
C ASP A 10 2.64 -8.33 2.91
N ILE A 11 1.81 -8.96 2.07
CA ILE A 11 0.69 -9.76 2.54
C ILE A 11 1.04 -11.25 2.67
N CYS A 12 1.77 -11.80 1.69
CA CYS A 12 2.06 -13.25 1.64
C CYS A 12 3.54 -13.60 1.62
N GLY A 13 4.46 -12.62 1.63
CA GLY A 13 5.90 -12.82 1.65
C GLY A 13 6.53 -13.31 0.34
N LYS A 14 5.74 -13.55 -0.72
CA LYS A 14 6.28 -14.05 -2.00
C LYS A 14 7.17 -13.00 -2.69
N ALA A 15 8.32 -13.43 -3.18
CA ALA A 15 9.22 -12.60 -3.96
C ALA A 15 8.65 -12.30 -5.37
N LYS A 16 9.05 -11.15 -5.91
CA LYS A 16 8.70 -10.71 -7.26
C LYS A 16 9.34 -11.57 -8.34
N GLY A 17 8.54 -12.49 -8.87
CA GLY A 17 8.85 -13.20 -10.11
C GLY A 17 8.36 -12.46 -11.38
N GLU A 18 8.66 -13.04 -12.54
CA GLU A 18 8.35 -12.46 -13.86
C GLU A 18 6.87 -12.52 -14.27
N ALA A 19 6.05 -13.43 -13.71
CA ALA A 19 4.78 -13.83 -14.33
C ALA A 19 3.49 -13.36 -13.64
N ASN A 20 3.53 -12.43 -12.68
CA ASN A 20 2.32 -11.96 -12.00
C ASN A 20 2.11 -10.44 -12.18
N HIS A 21 0.87 -9.98 -12.20
CA HIS A 21 0.55 -8.56 -12.12
C HIS A 21 0.88 -8.07 -10.69
N TRP A 22 1.82 -7.13 -10.57
CA TRP A 22 2.19 -6.54 -9.29
C TRP A 22 1.51 -5.18 -9.10
N TRP A 23 1.20 -4.90 -7.84
CA TRP A 23 0.58 -3.66 -7.41
C TRP A 23 1.42 -3.05 -6.29
N MET A 24 1.22 -1.76 -6.07
CA MET A 24 1.74 -1.04 -4.93
C MET A 24 0.58 -0.34 -4.23
N ALA A 25 0.63 -0.29 -2.91
CA ALA A 25 -0.33 0.47 -2.12
C ALA A 25 0.38 1.49 -1.24
N ALA A 26 -0.27 2.62 -1.03
CA ALA A 26 0.15 3.63 -0.06
C ALA A 26 -1.02 3.99 0.84
N VAL A 27 -0.74 4.13 2.13
CA VAL A 27 -1.66 4.71 3.10
C VAL A 27 -1.10 6.06 3.52
N GLY A 28 -1.89 7.12 3.36
CA GLY A 28 -1.47 8.47 3.74
C GLY A 28 -2.61 9.24 4.37
N SER A 29 -2.28 10.26 5.14
CA SER A 29 -3.26 11.24 5.60
C SER A 29 -3.62 12.20 4.47
N VAL A 30 -4.90 12.53 4.35
CA VAL A 30 -5.33 13.68 3.56
C VAL A 30 -5.33 14.88 4.49
N PRO A 31 -4.57 15.95 4.19
CA PRO A 31 -4.75 17.20 4.90
C PRO A 31 -6.10 17.78 4.48
N CYS A 32 -7.10 17.69 5.34
CA CYS A 32 -8.34 18.44 5.17
C CYS A 32 -7.99 19.92 5.28
N PHE A 33 -8.40 20.74 4.31
CA PHE A 33 -8.36 22.19 4.50
C PHE A 33 -9.27 22.53 5.67
N GLU A 34 -8.73 23.27 6.65
CA GLU A 34 -9.40 23.85 7.82
C GLU A 34 -10.89 24.10 7.55
N ALA A 35 -11.72 23.09 7.86
CA ALA A 35 -13.15 23.24 7.90
C ALA A 35 -13.47 23.36 9.39
N ASP A 36 -13.54 24.62 9.85
CA ASP A 36 -13.96 25.00 11.20
C ASP A 36 -15.07 24.05 11.71
N GLY A 37 -14.70 23.10 12.58
CA GLY A 37 -15.65 22.28 13.32
C GLY A 37 -15.91 20.84 12.85
N ILE A 38 -15.13 20.25 11.93
CA ILE A 38 -15.16 18.79 11.75
C ILE A 38 -14.13 18.15 12.71
N ASP A 39 -14.69 17.51 13.72
CA ASP A 39 -14.09 16.69 14.76
C ASP A 39 -12.83 15.91 14.30
N ASP A 40 -11.73 16.05 15.05
CA ASP A 40 -10.42 15.35 14.94
C ASP A 40 -10.51 13.81 14.81
N LEU A 41 -11.71 13.23 14.91
CA LEU A 41 -11.99 11.80 14.86
C LEU A 41 -12.05 11.20 13.45
N LEU A 42 -12.21 12.02 12.40
CA LEU A 42 -12.00 11.57 11.03
C LEU A 42 -10.58 11.96 10.59
N ARG A 43 -9.56 11.29 11.15
CA ARG A 43 -8.27 11.20 10.45
C ARG A 43 -8.57 10.57 9.09
N GLU A 44 -8.75 11.39 8.07
CA GLU A 44 -9.10 10.95 6.71
C GLU A 44 -7.90 10.21 6.13
N GLN A 45 -7.87 8.91 6.37
CA GLN A 45 -6.85 8.02 5.82
C GLN A 45 -7.23 7.71 4.38
N ARG A 46 -6.27 7.84 3.47
CA ARG A 46 -6.42 7.50 2.06
C ARG A 46 -5.62 6.26 1.73
N PHE A 47 -6.32 5.27 1.18
CA PHE A 47 -5.71 4.13 0.54
C PHE A 47 -5.58 4.38 -0.97
N THR A 48 -4.37 4.28 -1.50
CA THR A 48 -4.10 4.43 -2.94
C THR A 48 -3.53 3.13 -3.48
N LEU A 49 -4.21 2.53 -4.47
CA LEU A 49 -3.73 1.34 -5.17
C LEU A 49 -3.24 1.70 -6.57
N MET A 50 -2.03 1.28 -6.91
CA MET A 50 -1.35 1.62 -8.16
C MET A 50 -0.70 0.39 -8.78
N ARG A 51 -0.51 0.41 -10.11
CA ARG A 51 0.30 -0.62 -10.77
C ARG A 51 1.75 -0.52 -10.29
N TRP A 52 2.43 -1.65 -10.19
CA TRP A 52 3.84 -1.67 -9.84
C TRP A 52 4.69 -0.90 -10.84
N SER A 53 5.60 -0.07 -10.32
CA SER A 53 6.53 0.76 -11.07
C SER A 53 7.90 0.65 -10.40
N ARG A 54 8.97 0.51 -11.19
CA ARG A 54 10.34 0.42 -10.64
C ARG A 54 10.80 1.73 -9.98
N ALA A 55 10.24 2.85 -10.42
CA ALA A 55 10.57 4.18 -9.91
C ALA A 55 10.02 4.35 -8.49
N ASP A 56 8.75 3.98 -8.29
CA ASP A 56 8.08 4.14 -6.99
C ASP A 56 8.33 2.95 -6.06
N SER A 57 8.72 1.78 -6.58
CA SER A 57 8.93 0.58 -5.75
C SER A 57 10.06 0.71 -4.74
N GLN A 58 10.98 1.67 -4.94
CA GLN A 58 12.08 1.95 -4.01
C GLN A 58 11.65 2.88 -2.86
N ASN A 59 10.44 3.43 -2.91
CA ASN A 59 9.90 4.23 -1.83
C ASN A 59 9.58 3.32 -0.64
N PRO A 60 10.16 3.56 0.55
CA PRO A 60 9.89 2.75 1.74
C PRO A 60 8.44 2.84 2.23
N ASP A 61 7.68 3.87 1.84
CA ASP A 61 6.28 4.06 2.24
C ASP A 61 5.29 3.27 1.37
N MET A 62 5.79 2.54 0.36
CA MET A 62 4.98 1.74 -0.55
C MET A 62 4.97 0.28 -0.14
N TYR A 63 3.77 -0.26 0.01
CA TYR A 63 3.54 -1.70 0.17
C TYR A 63 3.53 -2.37 -1.20
N HIS A 64 4.23 -3.48 -1.37
CA HIS A 64 4.23 -4.29 -2.58
C HIS A 64 3.23 -5.43 -2.46
N LEU A 65 2.37 -5.58 -3.48
CA LEU A 65 1.27 -6.54 -3.46
C LEU A 65 1.32 -7.42 -4.71
N CYS A 66 1.28 -8.75 -4.52
CA CYS A 66 1.26 -9.68 -5.64
C CYS A 66 -0.18 -10.03 -6.06
N GLY A 67 -0.55 -9.69 -7.29
CA GLY A 67 -1.84 -10.04 -7.87
C GLY A 67 -3.04 -9.38 -7.18
N GLN A 68 -4.23 -9.75 -7.67
CA GLN A 68 -5.50 -9.21 -7.18
C GLN A 68 -5.82 -9.66 -5.76
N GLY A 69 -5.53 -10.92 -5.40
CA GLY A 69 -5.88 -11.48 -4.09
C GLY A 69 -5.22 -10.71 -2.93
N CYS A 70 -3.92 -10.47 -3.01
CA CYS A 70 -3.22 -9.69 -1.98
C CYS A 70 -3.63 -8.21 -1.99
N ALA A 71 -3.99 -7.65 -3.16
CA ALA A 71 -4.52 -6.30 -3.24
C ALA A 71 -5.87 -6.15 -2.51
N MET A 72 -6.77 -7.12 -2.67
CA MET A 72 -8.05 -7.14 -1.97
C MET A 72 -7.88 -7.32 -0.46
N GLN A 73 -6.98 -8.20 -0.03
CA GLN A 73 -6.71 -8.41 1.39
C GLN A 73 -6.09 -7.17 2.06
N ALA A 74 -5.21 -6.46 1.36
CA ALA A 74 -4.70 -5.18 1.82
C ALA A 74 -5.83 -4.16 1.99
N MET A 75 -6.71 -4.03 1.00
CA MET A 75 -7.88 -3.14 1.09
C MET A 75 -8.82 -3.51 2.25
N GLU A 76 -9.07 -4.80 2.48
CA GLU A 76 -9.86 -5.29 3.61
C GLU A 76 -9.26 -4.87 4.94
N ARG A 77 -7.96 -5.11 5.16
CA ARG A 77 -7.26 -4.67 6.37
C ARG A 77 -7.36 -3.17 6.58
N PHE A 78 -7.16 -2.39 5.51
CA PHE A 78 -7.31 -0.94 5.59
C PHE A 78 -8.71 -0.51 6.03
N MET A 79 -9.76 -1.13 5.49
CA MET A 79 -11.15 -0.79 5.83
C MET A 79 -11.54 -1.21 7.26
N THR A 80 -10.93 -2.28 7.80
CA THR A 80 -11.26 -2.78 9.14
C THR A 80 -10.38 -2.17 10.23
N GLU A 81 -9.09 -2.00 9.98
CA GLU A 81 -8.09 -1.64 10.99
C GLU A 81 -7.49 -0.25 10.77
N GLY A 82 -7.72 0.35 9.60
CA GLY A 82 -7.05 1.60 9.21
C GLY A 82 -5.55 1.41 8.95
N SER A 83 -5.06 0.17 8.80
CA SER A 83 -3.65 -0.10 8.51
C SER A 83 -3.51 -1.31 7.59
N LEU A 84 -2.34 -1.47 6.98
CA LEU A 84 -2.02 -2.64 6.14
C LEU A 84 -1.15 -3.68 6.86
N GLU A 85 -0.61 -3.31 8.02
CA GLU A 85 0.25 -4.16 8.83
C GLU A 85 -0.58 -5.23 9.54
N SER A 86 -0.13 -6.49 9.48
CA SER A 86 -0.72 -7.54 10.31
C SER A 86 -0.20 -7.37 11.73
N ARG A 87 -1.09 -7.06 12.68
CA ARG A 87 -0.75 -7.11 14.11
C ARG A 87 -0.46 -8.54 14.58
#